data_AF-A0A924UDC4-F1
#
_entry.id   AF-A0A924UDC4-F1
#
_cell.length_a   1.000
_cell.length_b   1.000
_cell.length_c   1.000
_cell.angle_alpha   90.00
_cell.angle_beta   90.00
_cell.angle_gamma   90.00
#
_symmetry.space_group_name_H-M   'P 1'
#
loop_
_entity.id
_entity.type
_entity.pdbx_description
1 polymer ?
#
loop_
_entity_poly.entity_id
_entity_poly.type
_entity_poly.pdbx_seq_one_letter_code
_entity_poly.pdbx_strand_id
1 'polypeptide(L)'
;MISLGKTGVERQGIAAFLDGVAPPQRQAEARRLVRIFSEVTGYEPLVHTGGMVGFGRYAYTYDSGHSGVSLATGFAPRKAEISVYVMAGFEDLGPLLSRLGPHRVGKACLYIKHLDRVDETALRDLIAAGLEAVRARWHVTPD
;
A
#
# COMPACT_ATOMS: atom_id res chain seq x y z
N MET A 1 -2.77 -4.38 -37.36
CA MET A 1 -2.51 -3.22 -36.48
C MET A 1 -3.62 -3.12 -35.44
N ILE A 2 -3.42 -3.67 -34.24
CA ILE A 2 -3.86 -3.09 -32.96
C ILE A 2 -2.77 -3.49 -31.96
N SER A 3 -1.93 -2.53 -31.59
CA SER A 3 -0.90 -2.68 -30.56
C SER A 3 -1.60 -2.55 -29.21
N LEU A 4 -1.75 -3.66 -28.48
CA LEU A 4 -2.17 -3.61 -27.08
C LEU A 4 -1.03 -2.98 -26.28
N GLY A 5 -1.36 -1.86 -25.64
CA GLY A 5 -0.45 -0.98 -24.95
C GLY A 5 0.42 -1.67 -23.90
N LYS A 6 1.60 -1.09 -23.70
CA LYS A 6 2.66 -1.52 -22.79
C LYS A 6 2.17 -1.56 -21.33
N THR A 7 1.56 -2.66 -20.88
CA THR A 7 1.54 -3.01 -19.45
C THR A 7 2.81 -3.77 -19.12
N GLY A 8 3.95 -3.09 -19.27
CA GLY A 8 5.23 -3.57 -18.77
C GLY A 8 5.27 -3.34 -17.27
N VAL A 9 4.58 -4.18 -16.50
CA VAL A 9 4.96 -4.40 -15.10
C VAL A 9 6.33 -5.05 -15.18
N GLU A 10 7.38 -4.23 -15.14
CA GLU A 10 8.72 -4.72 -14.94
C GLU A 10 8.68 -5.47 -13.61
N ARG A 11 8.68 -6.81 -13.69
CA ARG A 11 8.75 -7.70 -12.53
C ARG A 11 10.15 -7.60 -11.94
N GLN A 12 10.50 -6.44 -11.41
CA GLN A 12 11.60 -6.35 -10.48
C GLN A 12 11.14 -7.15 -9.26
N GLY A 13 11.81 -8.26 -9.00
CA GLY A 13 11.50 -9.09 -7.84
C GLY A 13 11.56 -8.24 -6.57
N ILE A 14 10.68 -8.52 -5.61
CA ILE A 14 10.58 -7.74 -4.38
C ILE A 14 11.94 -7.57 -3.68
N ALA A 15 12.80 -8.60 -3.70
CA ALA A 15 14.16 -8.53 -3.17
C ALA A 15 15.02 -7.47 -3.86
N ALA A 16 15.08 -7.47 -5.20
CA ALA A 16 15.85 -6.49 -5.95
C ALA A 16 15.34 -5.05 -5.77
N PHE A 17 14.02 -4.87 -5.70
CA PHE A 17 13.43 -3.57 -5.37
C PHE A 17 13.87 -3.11 -3.98
N LEU A 18 13.75 -3.99 -2.98
CA LEU A 18 14.11 -3.73 -1.61
C LEU A 18 15.61 -3.46 -1.43
N ASP A 19 16.49 -4.10 -2.20
CA ASP A 19 17.94 -3.83 -2.20
C ASP A 19 18.26 -2.43 -2.75
N GLY A 20 17.45 -1.92 -3.68
CA GLY A 20 17.58 -0.58 -4.24
C GLY A 20 17.00 0.55 -3.37
N VAL A 21 16.26 0.25 -2.30
CA VAL A 21 15.69 1.28 -1.42
C VAL A 21 16.80 1.97 -0.63
N ALA A 22 16.83 3.30 -0.66
CA ALA A 22 17.75 4.13 0.11
C ALA A 22 16.99 5.26 0.84
N PRO A 23 17.48 5.73 2.01
CA PRO A 23 18.68 5.29 2.74
C PRO A 23 18.52 3.94 3.46
N PRO A 24 19.58 3.36 4.07
CA PRO A 24 19.51 2.07 4.77
C PRO A 24 18.39 1.96 5.82
N GLN A 25 18.04 3.06 6.49
CA GLN A 25 16.88 3.09 7.38
C GLN A 25 15.58 2.77 6.63
N ARG A 26 15.34 3.44 5.50
CA ARG A 26 14.14 3.23 4.69
C ARG A 26 14.12 1.82 4.09
N GLN A 27 15.30 1.28 3.78
CA GLN A 27 15.47 -0.09 3.33
C GLN A 27 15.00 -1.12 4.37
N ALA A 28 15.38 -0.92 5.63
CA ALA A 28 14.98 -1.78 6.75
C ALA A 28 13.47 -1.64 7.03
N GLU A 29 12.94 -0.42 7.02
CA GLU A 29 11.51 -0.17 7.18
C GLU A 29 10.68 -0.80 6.06
N ALA A 30 11.15 -0.72 4.81
CA ALA A 30 10.48 -1.35 3.67
C ALA A 30 10.40 -2.88 3.83
N ARG A 31 11.47 -3.54 4.29
CA ARG A 31 11.47 -4.99 4.59
C ARG A 31 10.47 -5.32 5.70
N ARG A 32 10.44 -4.51 6.76
CA ARG A 32 9.50 -4.68 7.87
C ARG A 32 8.05 -4.52 7.40
N LEU A 33 7.78 -3.55 6.54
CA LEU A 33 6.45 -3.34 5.97
C LEU A 33 6.06 -4.49 5.05
N VAL A 34 6.95 -5.02 4.20
CA VAL A 34 6.62 -6.23 3.41
C VAL A 34 6.12 -7.35 4.31
N ARG A 35 6.84 -7.64 5.40
CA ARG A 35 6.41 -8.67 6.36
C ARG A 35 5.05 -8.35 6.98
N ILE A 36 4.86 -7.14 7.52
CA ILE A 36 3.60 -6.73 8.15
C ILE A 36 2.43 -6.86 7.19
N PHE A 37 2.57 -6.35 5.97
CA PHE A 37 1.50 -6.39 4.99
C PHE A 37 1.20 -7.81 4.54
N SER A 38 2.21 -8.66 4.27
CA SER A 38 1.98 -10.07 3.95
C SER A 38 1.26 -10.81 5.08
N GLU A 39 1.64 -10.59 6.34
CA GLU A 39 0.98 -11.18 7.52
C GLU A 39 -0.48 -10.74 7.65
N VAL A 40 -0.76 -9.43 7.50
CA VAL A 40 -2.10 -8.88 7.70
C VAL A 40 -3.04 -9.21 6.53
N THR A 41 -2.53 -9.15 5.30
CA THR A 41 -3.37 -9.27 4.10
C THR A 41 -3.49 -10.71 3.59
N GLY A 42 -2.49 -11.56 3.88
CA GLY A 42 -2.35 -12.88 3.27
C GLY A 42 -1.95 -12.84 1.79
N TYR A 43 -1.57 -11.68 1.25
CA TYR A 43 -1.15 -11.52 -0.14
C TYR A 43 0.37 -11.44 -0.28
N GLU A 44 0.86 -11.92 -1.42
CA GLU A 44 2.25 -11.74 -1.84
C GLU A 44 2.48 -10.29 -2.30
N PRO A 45 3.67 -9.70 -2.03
CA PRO A 45 3.98 -8.35 -2.45
C PRO A 45 4.24 -8.27 -3.96
N LEU A 46 3.60 -7.32 -4.64
CA LEU A 46 3.91 -6.96 -6.02
C LEU A 46 4.53 -5.54 -6.08
N VAL A 47 5.60 -5.38 -6.85
CA VAL A 47 6.16 -4.04 -7.15
C VAL A 47 5.36 -3.43 -8.30
N HIS A 48 4.72 -2.28 -8.03
CA HIS A 48 4.00 -1.50 -9.03
C HIS A 48 4.84 -0.31 -9.53
N THR A 49 4.43 0.21 -10.69
CA THR A 49 5.01 1.41 -11.30
C THR A 49 5.11 2.57 -10.30
N GLY A 50 6.22 3.28 -10.35
CA GLY A 50 6.49 4.37 -9.42
C GLY A 50 7.07 3.91 -8.09
N GLY A 51 7.46 2.65 -7.91
CA GLY A 51 8.16 2.18 -6.71
C GLY A 51 7.23 2.03 -5.51
N MET A 52 6.05 1.46 -5.75
CA MET A 52 5.08 1.09 -4.72
C MET A 52 5.11 -0.43 -4.57
N VAL A 53 4.91 -0.93 -3.35
CA VAL A 53 4.68 -2.34 -3.08
C VAL A 53 3.21 -2.51 -2.73
N GLY A 54 2.48 -3.26 -3.54
CA GLY A 54 1.05 -3.52 -3.40
C GLY A 54 0.77 -4.94 -2.93
N PHE A 55 -0.43 -5.12 -2.38
CA PHE A 55 -0.93 -6.36 -1.82
C PHE A 55 -2.39 -6.54 -2.24
N GLY A 56 -2.60 -7.37 -3.27
CA GLY A 56 -3.88 -7.58 -3.90
C GLY A 56 -4.30 -6.39 -4.77
N ARG A 57 -5.30 -6.62 -5.62
CA ARG A 57 -5.82 -5.64 -6.57
C ARG A 57 -7.33 -5.75 -6.73
N TYR A 58 -7.94 -4.66 -7.19
CA TYR A 58 -9.33 -4.62 -7.59
C TYR A 58 -9.51 -3.81 -8.88
N ALA A 59 -10.52 -4.18 -9.66
CA ALA A 59 -10.97 -3.39 -10.80
C ALA A 59 -12.09 -2.43 -10.35
N TYR A 60 -12.05 -1.20 -10.84
CA TYR A 60 -13.08 -0.20 -10.57
C TYR A 60 -13.59 0.41 -11.87
N THR A 61 -14.84 0.88 -11.82
CA THR A 61 -15.47 1.71 -12.85
C THR A 61 -16.30 2.77 -12.12
N TYR A 62 -16.04 4.04 -12.39
CA TYR A 62 -16.83 5.16 -11.87
C TYR A 62 -18.04 5.45 -12.76
N ASP A 63 -19.02 6.20 -12.24
CA ASP A 63 -20.22 6.62 -12.98
C ASP A 63 -19.90 7.42 -14.26
N SER A 64 -18.73 8.07 -14.30
CA SER A 64 -18.23 8.74 -15.51
C SER A 64 -17.80 7.80 -16.64
N GLY A 65 -17.80 6.48 -16.39
CA GLY A 65 -17.27 5.46 -17.29
C GLY A 65 -15.75 5.26 -17.20
N HIS A 66 -15.05 6.05 -16.37
CA HIS A 66 -13.62 5.85 -16.14
C HIS A 66 -13.38 4.57 -15.34
N SER A 67 -12.55 3.67 -15.88
CA SER A 67 -12.22 2.39 -15.24
C SER A 67 -10.72 2.14 -15.19
N GLY A 68 -10.32 1.24 -14.29
CA GLY A 68 -8.93 0.85 -14.13
C GLY A 68 -8.75 -0.26 -13.10
N VAL A 69 -7.49 -0.58 -12.82
CA VAL A 69 -7.08 -1.51 -11.77
C VAL A 69 -6.25 -0.74 -10.76
N SER A 70 -6.50 -0.96 -9.47
CA SER A 70 -5.70 -0.41 -8.38
C SER A 70 -5.26 -1.51 -7.43
N LEU A 71 -4.17 -1.26 -6.70
CA LEU A 71 -3.81 -2.08 -5.54
C LEU A 71 -4.89 -1.96 -4.47
N ALA A 72 -5.17 -3.03 -3.72
CA ALA A 72 -6.12 -3.00 -2.61
C ALA A 72 -5.54 -2.29 -1.39
N THR A 73 -4.26 -2.51 -1.11
CA THR A 73 -3.48 -1.76 -0.12
C THR A 73 -1.99 -1.93 -0.41
N GLY A 74 -1.13 -1.14 0.23
CA GLY A 74 0.31 -1.23 0.07
C GLY A 74 1.07 -0.05 0.63
N PHE A 75 2.31 0.13 0.21
CA PHE A 75 3.13 1.26 0.63
C PHE A 75 4.15 1.71 -0.42
N ALA A 76 4.67 2.92 -0.27
CA ALA A 76 5.80 3.44 -1.05
C ALA A 76 6.90 3.94 -0.09
N PRO A 77 8.10 3.32 -0.08
CA PRO A 77 9.18 3.70 0.82
C PRO A 77 9.99 4.87 0.24
N ARG A 78 9.43 6.08 0.18
CA ARG A 78 10.14 7.26 -0.37
C ARG A 78 11.24 7.72 0.58
N LYS A 79 12.23 8.44 0.03
CA LYS A 79 13.39 8.94 0.80
C LYS A 79 12.96 9.75 2.04
N ALA A 80 12.00 10.66 1.88
CA ALA A 80 11.56 11.57 2.95
C ALA A 80 10.57 10.93 3.95
N GLU A 81 9.62 10.13 3.46
CA GLU A 81 8.55 9.51 4.26
C GLU A 81 8.04 8.23 3.58
N ILE A 82 7.47 7.31 4.35
CA ILE A 82 6.69 6.17 3.85
C ILE A 82 5.27 6.66 3.57
N SER A 83 4.77 6.37 2.38
CA SER A 83 3.33 6.41 2.11
C SER A 83 2.73 5.03 2.39
N VAL A 84 1.70 4.94 3.24
CA VAL A 84 0.88 3.72 3.46
C VAL A 84 -0.48 3.94 2.82
N TYR A 85 -0.93 3.06 1.94
CA TYR A 85 -2.16 3.23 1.15
C TYR A 85 -3.37 2.58 1.84
N VAL A 86 -4.38 3.39 2.11
CA VAL A 86 -5.68 2.99 2.68
C VAL A 86 -6.75 3.45 1.69
N MET A 87 -7.05 2.59 0.72
CA MET A 87 -7.70 2.98 -0.54
C MET A 87 -9.17 3.38 -0.38
N ALA A 88 -9.86 2.81 0.62
CA ALA A 88 -11.25 3.14 0.91
C ALA A 88 -11.43 4.51 1.61
N GLY A 89 -10.33 5.14 2.05
CA GLY A 89 -10.34 6.36 2.87
C GLY A 89 -10.23 6.05 4.37
N PHE A 90 -10.51 7.06 5.20
CA PHE A 90 -10.29 7.02 6.66
C PHE A 90 -11.58 7.22 7.47
N GLU A 91 -12.74 7.09 6.82
CA GLU A 91 -14.03 7.09 7.50
C GLU A 91 -14.00 5.99 8.58
N ASP A 92 -14.38 6.35 9.81
CA ASP A 92 -14.38 5.49 11.00
C ASP A 92 -13.02 4.99 11.53
N LEU A 93 -11.89 5.40 10.94
CA LEU A 93 -10.55 4.98 11.41
C LEU A 93 -9.94 5.92 12.46
N GLY A 94 -10.67 6.94 12.91
CA GLY A 94 -10.19 7.97 13.86
C GLY A 94 -9.55 7.43 15.15
N PRO A 95 -10.15 6.43 15.84
CA PRO A 95 -9.55 5.83 17.03
C PRO A 95 -8.20 5.15 16.75
N LEU A 96 -8.09 4.44 15.62
CA LEU A 96 -6.85 3.78 15.21
C LEU A 96 -5.76 4.80 14.83
N LEU A 97 -6.14 5.86 14.11
CA LEU A 97 -5.24 6.95 13.76
C LEU A 97 -4.69 7.66 15.01
N SER A 98 -5.53 7.87 16.02
CA SER A 98 -5.12 8.50 17.28
C SER A 98 -4.08 7.67 18.05
N ARG A 99 -4.13 6.35 17.91
CA ARG A 99 -3.20 5.41 18.54
C ARG A 99 -1.90 5.20 17.74
N LEU A 100 -1.91 5.48 16.44
CA LEU A 100 -0.80 5.20 15.53
C LEU A 100 0.49 5.93 15.89
N GLY A 101 0.42 7.15 16.43
CA GLY A 101 1.60 8.02 16.61
C GLY A 101 1.76 9.04 15.47
N PRO A 102 2.93 9.69 15.30
CA PRO A 102 3.11 10.80 14.37
C PRO A 102 2.90 10.40 12.90
N HIS A 103 1.90 11.01 12.26
CA HIS A 103 1.58 10.78 10.86
C HIS A 103 0.89 12.01 10.24
N ARG A 104 0.79 12.03 8.91
CA ARG A 104 -0.07 12.96 8.16
C ARG A 104 -1.04 12.17 7.30
N VAL A 105 -2.28 12.64 7.20
CA VAL A 105 -3.33 12.02 6.39
C VAL A 105 -3.38 12.68 5.01
N GLY A 106 -3.40 11.87 3.96
CA GLY A 106 -3.74 12.25 2.58
C GLY A 106 -5.12 11.74 2.20
N LYS A 107 -5.46 11.80 0.90
CA LYS A 107 -6.79 11.36 0.43
C LYS A 107 -7.02 9.85 0.58
N ALA A 108 -6.01 9.05 0.25
CA ALA A 108 -6.06 7.59 0.28
C ALA A 108 -4.76 6.98 0.85
N CYS A 109 -4.02 7.78 1.63
CA CYS A 109 -2.76 7.34 2.20
C CYS A 109 -2.41 8.07 3.50
N LEU A 110 -1.58 7.41 4.31
CA LEU A 110 -0.90 7.97 5.46
C LEU A 110 0.56 8.23 5.10
N TYR A 111 1.13 9.28 5.66
CA TYR A 111 2.54 9.60 5.54
C TYR A 111 3.21 9.44 6.90
N ILE A 112 4.22 8.56 6.96
CA ILE A 112 4.96 8.21 8.18
C ILE A 112 6.44 8.50 7.94
N LYS A 113 7.05 9.37 8.75
CA LYS A 113 8.48 9.70 8.60
C LYS A 113 9.39 8.54 9.01
N HIS A 114 9.12 7.97 10.19
CA HIS A 114 9.91 6.90 10.78
C HIS A 114 8.97 5.83 11.36
N LEU A 115 9.17 4.58 10.95
CA LEU A 115 8.32 3.46 11.35
C LEU A 115 8.52 3.07 12.83
N ASP A 116 9.65 3.42 13.43
CA ASP A 116 9.94 3.19 14.86
C ASP A 116 9.19 4.15 15.80
N ARG A 117 8.56 5.20 15.26
CA ARG A 117 7.74 6.16 16.03
C ARG A 117 6.25 5.86 15.97
N VAL A 118 5.83 4.78 15.30
CA VAL A 118 4.43 4.39 15.21
C VAL A 118 4.13 3.10 15.97
N ASP A 119 2.92 3.02 16.52
CA ASP A 119 2.38 1.78 17.10
C ASP A 119 2.12 0.78 15.96
N GLU A 120 2.90 -0.30 15.93
CA GLU A 120 2.78 -1.33 14.90
C GLU A 120 1.45 -2.10 14.97
N THR A 121 0.89 -2.28 16.16
CA THR A 121 -0.42 -2.93 16.31
C THR A 121 -1.50 -2.03 15.71
N ALA A 122 -1.47 -0.73 16.01
CA ALA A 122 -2.39 0.22 15.38
C ALA A 122 -2.20 0.29 13.85
N LEU A 123 -0.97 0.20 13.36
CA LEU A 123 -0.69 0.12 11.92
C LEU A 123 -1.30 -1.15 11.29
N ARG A 124 -1.14 -2.32 11.93
CA ARG A 124 -1.75 -3.58 11.48
C ARG A 124 -3.27 -3.47 11.42
N ASP A 125 -3.88 -2.92 12.48
CA ASP A 125 -5.33 -2.72 12.57
C ASP A 125 -5.83 -1.80 11.43
N LEU A 126 -5.09 -0.72 11.13
CA LEU A 126 -5.40 0.19 10.03
C LEU A 126 -5.31 -0.47 8.65
N ILE A 127 -4.28 -1.30 8.42
CA ILE A 127 -4.13 -2.03 7.16
C ILE A 127 -5.29 -3.02 6.99
N ALA A 128 -5.62 -3.77 8.04
CA ALA A 128 -6.73 -4.73 8.02
C ALA A 128 -8.07 -4.03 7.76
N ALA A 129 -8.39 -2.99 8.52
CA ALA A 129 -9.64 -2.24 8.36
C ALA A 129 -9.73 -1.58 6.97
N GLY A 130 -8.62 -1.02 6.47
CA GLY A 130 -8.53 -0.45 5.14
C GLY A 130 -8.81 -1.48 4.04
N LEU A 131 -8.24 -2.68 4.15
CA LEU A 131 -8.46 -3.76 3.21
C LEU A 131 -9.92 -4.25 3.24
N GLU A 132 -10.51 -4.42 4.41
CA GLU A 132 -11.91 -4.84 4.55
C GLU A 132 -12.87 -3.81 3.97
N ALA A 133 -12.60 -2.51 4.17
CA ALA A 133 -13.40 -1.46 3.55
C ALA A 133 -13.30 -1.46 2.01
N VAL A 134 -12.15 -1.85 1.43
CA VAL A 134 -12.03 -2.06 -0.02
C VAL A 134 -12.82 -3.29 -0.45
N ARG A 135 -12.72 -4.40 0.27
CA ARG A 135 -13.46 -5.65 0.00
C ARG A 135 -14.97 -5.48 0.06
N ALA A 136 -15.46 -4.58 0.91
CA ALA A 136 -16.87 -4.23 0.99
C ALA A 136 -17.39 -3.50 -0.26
N ARG A 137 -16.51 -2.88 -1.06
CA ARG A 137 -16.86 -2.10 -2.25
C ARG A 137 -16.52 -2.80 -3.57
N TRP A 138 -15.43 -3.58 -3.59
CA TRP A 138 -14.91 -4.22 -4.79
C TRP A 138 -14.44 -5.65 -4.54
N HIS A 139 -14.49 -6.47 -5.58
CA HIS A 139 -13.88 -7.80 -5.55
C HIS A 139 -12.35 -7.68 -5.59
N VAL A 140 -11.70 -7.99 -4.47
CA VAL A 140 -10.23 -8.00 -4.35
C VAL A 140 -9.68 -9.38 -4.71
N THR A 141 -8.64 -9.40 -5.54
CA THR A 141 -7.91 -10.60 -5.96
C THR A 141 -6.43 -10.47 -5.65
N PRO A 142 -5.69 -11.58 -5.46
CA PRO A 142 -4.23 -11.53 -5.48
C PRO A 142 -3.69 -10.93 -6.78
N ASP A 143 -2.50 -10.34 -6.71
CA ASP A 143 -1.79 -9.73 -7.84
C ASP A 143 -1.28 -10.75 -8.89
#